data_AF-A0A4Q5HVH1-F1
#
_entry.id   AF-A0A4Q5HVH1-F1
#
_cell.length_a   1.000
_cell.length_b   1.000
_cell.length_c   1.000
_cell.angle_alpha   90.00
_cell.angle_beta   90.00
_cell.angle_gamma   90.00
#
_symmetry.space_group_name_H-M   'P 1'
#
loop_
_entity.id
_entity.type
_entity.pdbx_description
1 polymer ?
#
loop_
_entity_poly.entity_id
_entity_poly.type
_entity_poly.pdbx_seq_one_letter_code
_entity_poly.pdbx_strand_id
1 'polypeptide(L)'
;MNINFKISTILGVVEQYGELIEYNGYQYAFHYHEGMYKATELSTGFCVVSVDEMTKTIDGISAKDYLIQQIKILTISPKILNRAKRKMMKDGLPYPLNPKFNV
;
A
#
# COMPACT_ATOMS: atom_id res chain seq x y z
N MET A 1 -11.04 8.98 0.52
CA MET A 1 -12.27 8.45 -0.14
C MET A 1 -12.33 6.95 0.09
N ASN A 2 -13.45 6.40 0.57
CA ASN A 2 -13.58 4.95 0.73
C ASN A 2 -13.67 4.28 -0.65
N ILE A 3 -12.92 3.21 -0.85
CA ILE A 3 -12.93 2.45 -2.10
C ILE A 3 -12.92 0.94 -1.86
N ASN A 4 -13.39 0.22 -2.86
CA ASN A 4 -13.36 -1.24 -2.91
C ASN A 4 -12.33 -1.70 -3.94
N PHE A 5 -11.48 -2.64 -3.53
CA PHE A 5 -10.50 -3.29 -4.39
C PHE A 5 -10.97 -4.69 -4.72
N LYS A 6 -10.92 -5.05 -6.01
CA LYS A 6 -11.02 -6.45 -6.44
C LYS A 6 -9.61 -6.98 -6.62
N ILE A 7 -9.14 -7.81 -5.69
CA ILE A 7 -7.81 -8.41 -5.73
C ILE A 7 -7.94 -9.84 -6.20
N SER A 8 -7.28 -10.17 -7.31
CA SER A 8 -7.17 -11.56 -7.77
C SER A 8 -6.17 -12.30 -6.87
N THR A 9 -6.60 -13.40 -6.27
CA THR A 9 -5.79 -14.28 -5.42
C THR A 9 -5.80 -15.71 -5.97
N ILE A 10 -4.99 -16.60 -5.39
CA ILE A 10 -4.97 -18.03 -5.78
C ILE A 10 -6.33 -18.70 -5.51
N LEU A 11 -7.12 -18.14 -4.59
CA LEU A 11 -8.42 -18.65 -4.17
C LEU A 11 -9.59 -17.98 -4.92
N GLY A 12 -9.31 -17.11 -5.89
CA GLY A 12 -10.30 -16.32 -6.62
C GLY A 12 -10.19 -14.82 -6.33
N VAL A 13 -11.19 -14.06 -6.79
CA VAL A 13 -11.26 -12.61 -6.57
C VAL A 13 -11.79 -12.33 -5.17
N VAL A 14 -11.03 -11.57 -4.39
CA VAL A 14 -11.44 -11.10 -3.06
C VAL A 14 -11.71 -9.61 -3.13
N GLU A 15 -12.88 -9.19 -2.65
CA GLU A 15 -13.18 -7.78 -2.43
C GLU A 15 -12.60 -7.31 -1.10
N GLN A 16 -11.84 -6.22 -1.13
CA GLN A 16 -11.27 -5.58 0.04
C GLN A 16 -11.73 -4.13 0.12
N TYR A 17 -12.03 -3.69 1.33
CA TYR A 17 -12.36 -2.30 1.61
C TYR A 17 -11.09 -1.53 1.97
N GLY A 18 -11.06 -0.26 1.61
CA GLY A 18 -9.96 0.61 1.96
C GLY A 18 -10.21 2.08 1.70
N GLU A 19 -9.15 2.87 1.81
CA GLU A 19 -9.18 4.32 1.69
C GLU A 19 -8.17 4.79 0.66
N LEU A 20 -8.61 5.64 -0.26
CA LEU A 20 -7.72 6.47 -1.07
C LEU A 20 -7.34 7.72 -0.29
N ILE A 21 -6.05 7.99 -0.30
CA ILE A 21 -5.46 9.23 0.19
C ILE A 21 -4.54 9.80 -0.89
N GLU A 22 -4.42 11.11 -0.92
CA GLU A 22 -3.45 11.81 -1.75
C GLU A 22 -2.39 12.43 -0.85
N TYR A 23 -1.13 12.27 -1.20
CA TYR A 23 -0.02 12.83 -0.46
C TYR A 23 1.15 13.14 -1.39
N ASN A 24 1.67 14.38 -1.33
CA ASN A 24 2.77 14.86 -2.16
C ASN A 24 2.59 14.60 -3.68
N GLY A 25 1.36 14.76 -4.19
CA GLY A 25 1.04 14.55 -5.61
C GLY A 25 0.92 13.08 -6.03
N TYR A 26 1.01 12.14 -5.08
CA TYR A 26 0.81 10.72 -5.32
C TYR A 26 -0.45 10.22 -4.64
N GLN A 27 -1.14 9.28 -5.29
CA GLN A 27 -2.31 8.62 -4.72
C GLN A 27 -1.91 7.30 -4.07
N TYR A 28 -2.38 7.06 -2.86
CA TYR A 28 -2.14 5.83 -2.12
C TYR A 28 -3.46 5.14 -1.79
N ALA A 29 -3.44 3.82 -1.95
CA ALA A 29 -4.49 2.90 -1.59
C ALA A 29 -4.14 2.24 -0.26
N PHE A 30 -4.95 2.51 0.76
CA PHE A 30 -4.84 1.91 2.08
C PHE A 30 -5.85 0.79 2.23
N HIS A 31 -5.42 -0.46 2.38
CA HIS A 31 -6.35 -1.59 2.46
C HIS A 31 -6.02 -2.54 3.60
N TYR A 32 -7.07 -3.19 4.12
CA TYR A 32 -7.00 -4.16 5.20
C TYR A 32 -7.00 -5.58 4.64
N HIS A 33 -5.98 -6.35 4.99
CA HIS A 33 -5.87 -7.74 4.57
C HIS A 33 -5.24 -8.59 5.67
N GLU A 34 -6.00 -9.56 6.19
CA GLU A 34 -5.52 -10.54 7.18
C GLU A 34 -4.88 -9.89 8.41
N GLY A 35 -5.53 -8.90 9.03
CA GLY A 35 -4.95 -8.19 10.19
C GLY A 35 -3.82 -7.23 9.83
N MET A 36 -3.46 -7.09 8.54
CA MET A 36 -2.40 -6.20 8.10
C MET A 36 -2.99 -4.99 7.37
N TYR A 37 -2.52 -3.82 7.76
CA TYR A 37 -2.69 -2.61 6.97
C TYR A 37 -1.57 -2.49 5.93
N LYS A 38 -1.94 -2.14 4.71
CA LYS A 38 -1.02 -1.97 3.57
C LYS A 38 -1.32 -0.67 2.85
N ALA A 39 -0.28 0.12 2.59
CA ALA A 39 -0.36 1.25 1.68
C ALA A 39 0.33 0.91 0.36
N THR A 40 -0.40 1.08 -0.73
CA THR A 40 0.10 0.92 -2.09
C THR A 40 0.03 2.26 -2.80
N GLU A 41 1.18 2.77 -3.24
CA GLU A 41 1.26 3.92 -4.14
C GLU A 41 0.69 3.49 -5.49
N LEU A 42 -0.43 4.09 -5.89
CA LEU A 42 -1.10 3.76 -7.13
C LEU A 42 -0.29 4.21 -8.34
N SER A 43 0.30 5.42 -8.29
CA SER A 43 1.14 5.98 -9.36
C SER A 43 2.30 5.08 -9.79
N THR A 44 2.77 4.20 -8.91
CA THR A 44 3.84 3.25 -9.24
C THR A 44 3.39 1.80 -9.17
N GLY A 45 2.27 1.52 -8.50
CA GLY A 45 1.83 0.17 -8.19
C GLY A 45 2.56 -0.47 -7.02
N PHE A 46 3.36 0.30 -6.27
CA PHE A 46 4.22 -0.24 -5.22
C PHE A 46 3.61 -0.19 -3.83
N CYS A 47 3.79 -1.29 -3.10
CA CYS A 47 3.58 -1.27 -1.65
C CYS A 47 4.71 -0.46 -1.00
N VAL A 48 4.35 0.64 -0.34
CA VAL A 48 5.29 1.58 0.30
C VAL A 48 5.58 1.15 1.73
N VAL A 49 4.56 0.63 2.41
CA VAL A 49 4.64 0.18 3.81
C VAL A 49 3.51 -0.79 4.12
N SER A 50 3.77 -1.70 5.07
CA SER A 50 2.78 -2.65 5.60
C SER A 50 3.03 -2.88 7.09
N VAL A 51 1.98 -2.83 7.89
CA VAL A 51 2.06 -3.02 9.35
C VAL A 51 0.91 -3.86 9.87
N ASP A 52 1.16 -4.54 10.98
CA ASP A 52 0.15 -5.33 11.70
C ASP A 52 -0.84 -4.39 12.41
N GLU A 53 -2.13 -4.73 12.42
CA GLU A 53 -3.18 -3.93 13.04
C GLU A 53 -3.01 -3.74 14.54
N MET A 54 -2.35 -4.70 15.21
CA MET A 54 -2.04 -4.66 16.64
C MET A 54 -0.81 -3.80 16.94
N THR A 55 -0.13 -3.29 15.91
CA THR A 55 0.99 -2.36 16.07
C THR A 55 0.49 -1.07 16.72
N LYS A 56 0.91 -0.85 17.98
CA LYS A 56 0.81 0.44 18.66
C LYS A 56 2.21 0.96 18.87
N THR A 57 2.47 2.21 18.49
CA THR A 57 3.75 2.85 18.84
C THR A 57 3.82 3.10 20.35
N ILE A 58 5.01 3.46 20.84
CA ILE A 58 5.25 3.94 22.21
C ILE A 58 4.28 5.06 22.64
N ASP A 59 3.74 5.82 21.68
CA ASP A 59 2.79 6.91 21.91
C ASP A 59 1.32 6.50 21.67
N GLY A 60 1.04 5.20 21.51
CA GLY A 60 -0.31 4.66 21.34
C GLY A 60 -0.94 4.90 19.97
N ILE A 61 -0.15 5.22 18.95
CA ILE A 61 -0.63 5.52 17.60
C ILE A 61 -1.26 4.27 16.97
N SER A 62 -2.38 4.44 16.28
CA SER A 62 -3.05 3.35 15.55
C SER A 62 -2.22 2.87 14.35
N ALA A 63 -2.41 1.62 13.92
CA ALA A 63 -1.74 1.08 12.74
C ALA A 63 -1.97 1.93 11.46
N LYS A 64 -3.17 2.51 11.31
CA LYS A 64 -3.52 3.43 10.22
C LYS A 64 -2.68 4.70 10.26
N ASP A 65 -2.64 5.36 11.41
CA ASP A 65 -1.90 6.61 11.57
C ASP A 65 -0.40 6.40 11.46
N TYR A 66 0.11 5.27 11.97
CA TYR A 66 1.49 4.86 11.79
C TYR A 66 1.82 4.73 10.30
N LEU A 67 0.95 4.11 9.51
CA LEU A 67 1.14 3.98 8.07
C LEU A 67 1.14 5.34 7.36
N ILE A 68 0.22 6.24 7.73
CA ILE A 68 0.22 7.62 7.23
C ILE A 68 1.54 8.31 7.56
N GLN A 69 2.07 8.14 8.78
CA GLN A 69 3.38 8.66 9.16
C GLN A 69 4.51 8.05 8.33
N GLN A 70 4.52 6.74 8.10
CA GLN A 70 5.56 6.10 7.27
C GLN A 70 5.51 6.58 5.81
N ILE A 71 4.31 6.76 5.24
CA ILE A 71 4.13 7.37 3.91
C ILE A 71 4.70 8.80 3.91
N LYS A 72 4.39 9.59 4.95
CA LYS A 72 4.88 10.96 5.10
C LYS A 72 6.41 11.05 5.15
N ILE A 73 7.06 10.08 5.80
CA ILE A 73 8.52 10.05 6.03
C ILE A 73 9.27 9.43 4.82
N LEU A 74 8.59 8.96 3.76
CA LEU A 74 9.19 8.38 2.55
C LEU A 74 10.06 7.13 2.77
N THR A 75 9.94 6.43 3.90
CA THR A 75 10.80 5.28 4.22
C THR A 75 10.31 3.99 3.56
N ILE A 76 10.32 3.91 2.23
CA ILE A 76 10.24 2.61 1.55
C ILE A 76 11.55 1.89 1.82
N SER A 77 11.56 0.99 2.81
CA SER A 77 12.76 0.19 3.03
C SER A 77 13.09 -0.62 1.75
N PRO A 78 14.38 -0.77 1.37
CA PRO A 78 14.77 -1.55 0.21
C PRO A 78 14.21 -2.98 0.20
N LYS A 79 13.98 -3.55 1.40
CA LYS A 79 13.37 -4.86 1.59
C LYS A 79 11.91 -4.90 1.11
N ILE A 80 11.10 -3.90 1.48
CA ILE A 80 9.69 -3.80 1.07
C ILE A 80 9.60 -3.55 -0.44
N LEU A 81 10.44 -2.63 -0.96
CA LEU A 81 10.53 -2.34 -2.38
C LEU A 81 10.86 -3.60 -3.21
N ASN A 82 11.88 -4.35 -2.81
CA ASN A 82 12.31 -5.55 -3.53
C ASN A 82 11.30 -6.71 -3.43
N ARG A 83 10.51 -6.77 -2.36
CA ARG A 83 9.41 -7.74 -2.22
C ARG A 83 8.26 -7.37 -3.15
N ALA A 84 7.88 -6.09 -3.21
CA ALA A 84 6.84 -5.58 -4.09
C ALA A 84 7.20 -5.81 -5.57
N LYS A 85 8.41 -5.43 -5.99
CA LYS A 85 8.94 -5.69 -7.35
C LYS A 85 8.85 -7.16 -7.74
N ARG A 86 9.30 -8.07 -6.87
CA ARG A 86 9.25 -9.51 -7.13
C ARG A 86 7.82 -10.02 -7.31
N LYS A 87 6.87 -9.52 -6.53
CA LYS A 87 5.47 -9.90 -6.67
C LYS A 87 4.87 -9.39 -7.99
N MET A 88 5.12 -8.13 -8.34
CA MET A 88 4.68 -7.56 -9.62
C MET A 88 5.23 -8.31 -10.82
N MET A 89 6.53 -8.65 -10.80
CA MET A 89 7.15 -9.47 -11.85
C MET A 89 6.51 -10.86 -11.96
N LYS A 90 6.25 -11.51 -10.81
CA LYS A 90 5.59 -12.83 -10.77
C LYS A 90 4.18 -12.77 -11.35
N ASP A 91 3.46 -11.70 -11.09
CA ASP A 91 2.07 -11.51 -11.50
C ASP A 91 1.96 -10.88 -12.92
N GLY A 92 3.09 -10.67 -13.63
CA GLY A 92 3.13 -10.14 -14.99
C GLY A 92 2.73 -8.66 -15.11
N LEU A 93 2.78 -7.91 -14.00
CA LEU A 93 2.35 -6.53 -13.95
C LEU A 93 3.49 -5.59 -14.38
N PRO A 94 3.27 -4.69 -15.36
CA PRO A 94 4.27 -3.71 -15.75
C PRO A 94 4.54 -2.76 -14.57
N TYR A 95 5.82 -2.42 -14.39
CA TYR A 95 6.26 -1.49 -13.35
C TYR A 95 6.98 -0.28 -13.99
N PRO A 96 6.60 0.97 -13.66
CA PRO A 96 5.48 1.36 -12.80
C PRO A 96 4.10 1.09 -13.44
N LEU A 97 3.11 0.75 -12.61
CA LEU A 97 1.73 0.42 -13.07
C LEU A 97 1.01 1.64 -13.64
N ASN A 98 1.38 2.83 -13.21
CA ASN A 98 0.87 4.08 -13.74
C ASN A 98 2.05 4.94 -14.22
N PRO A 99 1.86 5.79 -15.24
CA PRO A 99 2.82 6.82 -15.58
C PRO A 99 3.04 7.73 -14.37
N LYS A 100 4.26 8.26 -14.22
CA LYS A 100 4.49 9.39 -13.31
C LYS A 100 3.49 10.50 -13.66
N PHE A 101 2.72 10.95 -12.69
CA PHE A 101 1.96 12.19 -12.84
C PHE A 101 2.99 13.31 -12.97
N ASN A 102 3.07 13.93 -14.15
CA ASN A 102 3.69 15.23 -14.29
C ASN A 102 2.68 16.24 -13.74
N VAL A 103 2.97 16.76 -12.54
CA VAL A 103 2.30 17.93 -11.97
C VAL A 103 3.11 19.16 -12.32
#